data_AF-A0A445M290-F1
#
_entry.id   AF-A0A445M290-F1
#
_cell.length_a   1.000
_cell.length_b   1.000
_cell.length_c   1.000
_cell.angle_alpha   90.00
_cell.angle_beta   90.00
_cell.angle_gamma   90.00
#
_symmetry.space_group_name_H-M   'P 1'
#
loop_
_entity.id
_entity.type
_entity.pdbx_description
1 polymer ?
#
loop_
_entity_poly.entity_id
_entity_poly.type
_entity_poly.pdbx_seq_one_letter_code
_entity_poly.pdbx_strand_id
1 'polypeptide(L)'
;MGSGNQEVSMLVENGGGGNNNVKGLLSKEMRHGRTAHNMSSSSLRKKSDLTLLSKVHSDTLKNLLVNLQEVILGTKLSIIFPAIPLAIVAQSYGFGRPWIFALSLLGLTPLAERVSFLTEQLAYYTGPTVGGLLNATCGNATELIIAIFALSNNKIAVRQADINLLMLFVALLSHLLPVLFHYVGASAADTVESSLQLSRVASIVMVTAYCAYLVFQLWTHRQLFEAQDEADEEGGNDSEEAVIGFWSAFAWLVGMTVIIALLSEYVVHTIEDASDSWGLSVSFLSIILLPIVGNAAEHAGAIIFAFKNKLDISLGVSLGSATQISMFVVPLCVIVAWILGIKMDLNFNILETGSLAVAITITAFTLQDGTSHYMKGLVLVLCYIIIGACFFVQRTPSNQTNVPNITHKSTTEAVFRAQ
;
A
#
# COMPACT_ATOMS: atom_id res chain seq x y z
N MET A 1 65.64 9.47 -11.42
CA MET A 1 65.19 10.81 -11.86
C MET A 1 63.72 10.90 -11.45
N GLY A 2 63.30 11.46 -10.32
CA GLY A 2 63.88 12.48 -9.47
C GLY A 2 63.23 13.84 -9.75
N SER A 3 62.37 14.29 -8.82
CA SER A 3 61.82 15.66 -8.68
C SER A 3 60.67 16.07 -9.62
N GLY A 4 59.62 16.76 -9.19
CA GLY A 4 59.34 17.38 -7.89
C GLY A 4 58.02 18.18 -7.91
N ASN A 5 57.41 18.27 -6.73
CA ASN A 5 56.38 19.22 -6.35
C ASN A 5 56.88 20.68 -6.44
N GLN A 6 55.92 21.61 -6.35
CA GLN A 6 56.03 23.05 -6.02
C GLN A 6 56.09 24.01 -7.21
N GLU A 7 54.93 24.62 -7.50
CA GLU A 7 54.90 26.07 -7.66
C GLU A 7 54.08 26.67 -6.50
N VAL A 8 54.80 27.44 -5.70
CA VAL A 8 54.34 28.26 -4.59
C VAL A 8 54.39 29.71 -5.08
N SER A 9 53.23 30.38 -5.02
CA SER A 9 53.02 31.76 -4.57
C SER A 9 53.87 32.91 -5.14
N MET A 10 53.20 33.81 -5.88
CA MET A 10 53.36 35.29 -5.86
C MET A 10 52.25 35.83 -6.81
N LEU A 11 51.25 36.61 -6.40
CA LEU A 11 51.36 37.99 -5.92
C LEU A 11 50.12 38.41 -5.11
N VAL A 12 50.40 39.16 -4.04
CA VAL A 12 49.48 39.81 -3.12
C VAL A 12 49.13 41.23 -3.61
N GLU A 13 47.89 41.64 -3.32
CA GLU A 13 47.32 43.01 -3.20
C GLU A 13 47.17 43.92 -4.43
N ASN A 14 45.91 44.21 -4.77
CA ASN A 14 45.34 45.53 -4.45
C ASN A 14 43.79 45.57 -4.49
N GLY A 15 43.19 45.92 -3.35
CA GLY A 15 42.06 46.85 -3.22
C GLY A 15 40.66 46.52 -3.77
N GLY A 16 39.72 46.29 -2.84
CA GLY A 16 38.43 47.01 -2.89
C GLY A 16 37.15 46.19 -3.04
N GLY A 17 36.46 45.96 -1.92
CA GLY A 17 34.99 46.03 -1.82
C GLY A 17 34.16 44.86 -2.35
N GLY A 18 33.48 44.14 -1.44
CA GLY A 18 32.37 43.26 -1.83
C GLY A 18 32.20 42.02 -0.97
N ASN A 19 31.97 42.20 0.33
CA ASN A 19 31.46 41.15 1.20
C ASN A 19 30.00 40.84 0.80
N ASN A 20 29.70 39.65 0.23
CA ASN A 20 28.39 38.94 0.30
C ASN A 20 28.23 37.85 -0.80
N ASN A 21 29.06 36.80 -0.89
CA ASN A 21 28.68 35.67 -1.76
C ASN A 21 29.22 34.28 -1.38
N VAL A 22 29.58 34.04 -0.10
CA VAL A 22 30.08 32.72 0.34
C VAL A 22 29.06 31.96 1.21
N LYS A 23 28.00 32.61 1.70
CA LYS A 23 26.89 31.92 2.40
C LYS A 23 25.84 31.28 1.48
N GLY A 24 25.86 31.58 0.18
CA GLY A 24 24.91 31.03 -0.79
C GLY A 24 25.24 29.63 -1.32
N LEU A 25 26.46 29.13 -1.10
CA LEU A 25 26.90 27.87 -1.71
C LEU A 25 26.82 26.65 -0.77
N LEU A 26 26.60 26.84 0.54
CA LEU A 26 26.53 25.76 1.53
C LEU A 26 25.11 25.47 2.03
N SER A 27 24.09 26.18 1.53
CA SER A 27 22.68 25.95 1.91
C SER A 27 21.85 25.30 0.78
N LYS A 28 22.50 24.81 -0.29
CA LYS A 28 21.81 24.29 -1.48
C LYS A 28 21.69 22.76 -1.52
N GLU A 29 22.14 22.05 -0.49
CA GLU A 29 21.94 20.61 -0.32
C GLU A 29 20.89 20.34 0.76
N MET A 30 19.62 20.36 0.39
CA MET A 30 18.50 19.64 1.02
C MET A 30 17.21 19.95 0.25
N ARG A 31 17.25 19.78 -1.07
CA ARG A 31 16.03 19.83 -1.91
C ARG A 31 15.34 18.47 -1.80
N HIS A 32 14.28 18.42 -0.99
CA HIS A 32 13.38 17.27 -0.93
C HIS A 32 12.59 17.18 -2.24
N GLY A 33 12.83 16.12 -3.01
CA GLY A 33 12.04 15.78 -4.20
C GLY A 33 10.58 15.50 -3.83
N ARG A 34 9.66 15.91 -4.69
CA ARG A 34 8.22 15.69 -4.50
C ARG A 34 7.89 14.22 -4.66
N THR A 35 7.24 13.65 -3.65
CA THR A 35 6.89 12.25 -3.68
C THR A 35 5.52 12.02 -4.39
N ALA A 36 5.35 11.03 -5.29
CA ALA A 36 4.07 10.46 -5.74
C ALA A 36 3.00 10.28 -4.65
N HIS A 37 3.33 9.84 -3.43
CA HIS A 37 2.32 9.85 -2.37
C HIS A 37 1.90 11.29 -2.04
N ASN A 38 2.87 12.21 -1.94
CA ASN A 38 2.61 13.64 -1.74
C ASN A 38 1.70 14.22 -2.83
N MET A 39 1.78 13.76 -4.10
CA MET A 39 0.84 14.23 -5.13
C MET A 39 -0.49 13.47 -5.19
N SER A 40 -0.63 12.29 -4.59
CA SER A 40 -1.91 11.61 -4.40
C SER A 40 -2.73 12.30 -3.28
N SER A 41 -2.16 12.37 -2.08
CA SER A 41 -2.78 13.02 -0.91
C SER A 41 -3.02 14.53 -1.15
N SER A 42 -2.08 15.24 -1.79
CA SER A 42 -2.29 16.65 -2.18
C SER A 42 -3.24 16.85 -3.37
N SER A 43 -3.42 15.88 -4.27
CA SER A 43 -4.41 16.01 -5.35
C SER A 43 -5.86 15.85 -4.86
N LEU A 44 -6.04 15.10 -3.77
CA LEU A 44 -7.27 15.07 -3.00
C LEU A 44 -7.39 16.28 -2.07
N ARG A 45 -6.30 17.04 -1.85
CA ARG A 45 -6.33 18.22 -1.00
C ARG A 45 -7.12 19.36 -1.65
N LYS A 46 -8.04 19.94 -0.90
CA LYS A 46 -8.73 21.19 -1.23
C LYS A 46 -7.90 22.35 -0.66
N LYS A 47 -7.60 23.38 -1.46
CA LYS A 47 -7.01 24.62 -0.91
C LYS A 47 -7.99 25.20 0.11
N SER A 48 -7.59 25.25 1.38
CA SER A 48 -8.38 25.73 2.50
C SER A 48 -8.37 27.27 2.49
N ASP A 49 -9.51 27.91 2.16
CA ASP A 49 -9.66 29.36 2.30
C ASP A 49 -9.65 29.72 3.79
N LEU A 50 -8.52 30.28 4.25
CA LEU A 50 -8.28 30.73 5.64
C LEU A 50 -9.20 31.89 6.10
N THR A 51 -10.12 32.36 5.25
CA THR A 51 -10.96 33.54 5.52
C THR A 51 -11.99 33.30 6.64
N LEU A 52 -12.38 32.05 6.91
CA LEU A 52 -13.40 31.70 7.93
C LEU A 52 -12.85 31.59 9.37
N LEU A 53 -11.54 31.45 9.58
CA LEU A 53 -10.94 31.27 10.92
C LEU A 53 -10.35 32.57 11.52
N SER A 54 -10.51 33.71 10.86
CA SER A 54 -9.99 35.00 11.32
C SER A 54 -10.68 35.56 12.58
N LYS A 55 -11.79 34.96 13.02
CA LYS A 55 -12.62 35.45 14.15
C LYS A 55 -12.36 34.77 15.51
N VAL A 56 -11.40 33.85 15.61
CA VAL A 56 -11.14 33.10 16.85
C VAL A 56 -10.11 33.84 17.72
N HIS A 57 -10.47 34.15 18.96
CA HIS A 57 -9.73 35.03 19.88
C HIS A 57 -8.61 34.34 20.68
N SER A 58 -8.56 33.01 20.70
CA SER A 58 -7.54 32.23 21.43
C SER A 58 -6.59 31.55 20.47
N ASP A 59 -5.29 31.82 20.58
CA ASP A 59 -4.25 31.29 19.70
C ASP A 59 -4.19 29.76 19.71
N THR A 60 -4.42 29.13 20.87
CA THR A 60 -4.47 27.67 21.00
C THR A 60 -5.66 27.07 20.28
N LEU A 61 -6.85 27.67 20.43
CA LEU A 61 -8.07 27.22 19.77
C LEU A 61 -8.00 27.46 18.27
N LYS A 62 -7.39 28.57 17.84
CA LYS A 62 -7.13 28.88 16.44
C LYS A 62 -6.18 27.86 15.82
N ASN A 63 -5.07 27.52 16.49
CA ASN A 63 -4.15 26.50 16.02
C ASN A 63 -4.80 25.10 15.96
N LEU A 64 -5.65 24.76 16.94
CA LEU A 64 -6.39 23.51 16.93
C LEU A 64 -7.42 23.46 15.79
N LEU A 65 -8.15 24.54 15.54
CA LEU A 65 -9.12 24.65 14.44
C LEU A 65 -8.47 24.65 13.06
N VAL A 66 -7.30 25.30 12.91
CA VAL A 66 -6.51 25.25 11.68
C VAL A 66 -6.02 23.83 11.43
N ASN A 67 -5.44 23.17 12.44
CA ASN A 67 -5.03 21.77 12.32
C ASN A 67 -6.21 20.85 12.02
N LEU A 68 -7.37 21.06 12.64
CA LEU A 68 -8.59 20.30 12.38
C LEU A 68 -9.08 20.49 10.94
N GLN A 69 -9.11 21.73 10.45
CA GLN A 69 -9.50 22.04 9.08
C GLN A 69 -8.55 21.38 8.09
N GLU A 70 -7.24 21.46 8.33
CA GLU A 70 -6.25 20.91 7.40
C GLU A 70 -6.25 19.38 7.40
N VAL A 71 -6.32 18.76 8.59
CA VAL A 71 -6.30 17.30 8.72
C VAL A 71 -7.62 16.69 8.23
N ILE A 72 -8.78 17.18 8.68
CA ILE A 72 -10.08 16.54 8.39
C ILE A 72 -10.74 17.11 7.13
N LEU A 73 -10.82 18.43 7.01
CA LEU A 73 -11.53 19.10 5.90
C LEU A 73 -10.64 19.35 4.69
N GLY A 74 -9.33 19.09 4.82
CA GLY A 74 -8.35 19.29 3.77
C GLY A 74 -8.52 18.32 2.60
N THR A 75 -9.24 17.20 2.74
CA THR A 75 -9.40 16.18 1.68
C THR A 75 -10.77 16.21 1.01
N LYS A 76 -10.85 15.87 -0.29
CA LYS A 76 -12.11 15.64 -1.01
C LYS A 76 -12.95 14.52 -0.38
N LEU A 77 -12.30 13.60 0.34
CA LEU A 77 -12.96 12.53 1.10
C LEU A 77 -13.60 13.04 2.41
N SER A 78 -13.50 14.33 2.74
CA SER A 78 -14.07 14.92 3.95
C SER A 78 -15.58 14.67 4.08
N ILE A 79 -16.27 14.52 2.95
CA ILE A 79 -17.71 14.21 2.85
C ILE A 79 -18.04 12.86 3.52
N ILE A 80 -17.08 11.94 3.61
CA ILE A 80 -17.27 10.59 4.13
C ILE A 80 -16.97 10.50 5.64
N PHE A 81 -16.21 11.45 6.22
CA PHE A 81 -15.90 11.45 7.66
C PHE A 81 -17.11 11.33 8.61
N PRO A 82 -18.28 11.92 8.31
CA PRO A 82 -19.48 11.71 9.14
C PRO A 82 -19.87 10.24 9.32
N ALA A 83 -19.43 9.33 8.44
CA ALA A 83 -19.63 7.88 8.60
C ALA A 83 -18.98 7.34 9.89
N ILE A 84 -17.88 7.93 10.37
CA ILE A 84 -17.18 7.52 11.59
C ILE A 84 -18.04 7.68 12.84
N PRO A 85 -18.52 8.90 13.21
CA PRO A 85 -19.41 9.04 14.35
C PRO A 85 -20.74 8.31 14.13
N LEU A 86 -21.23 8.20 12.90
CA LEU A 86 -22.44 7.42 12.60
C LEU A 86 -22.24 5.93 12.89
N ALA A 87 -21.08 5.34 12.59
CA ALA A 87 -20.77 3.95 12.93
C ALA A 87 -20.75 3.73 14.44
N ILE A 88 -20.13 4.66 15.19
CA ILE A 88 -20.07 4.60 16.66
C ILE A 88 -21.46 4.72 17.28
N VAL A 89 -22.28 5.65 16.77
CA VAL A 89 -23.69 5.82 17.20
C VAL A 89 -24.53 4.60 16.83
N ALA A 90 -24.35 4.05 15.63
CA ALA A 90 -25.05 2.84 15.21
C ALA A 90 -24.74 1.66 16.16
N GLN A 91 -23.47 1.50 16.55
CA GLN A 91 -23.07 0.49 17.53
C GLN A 91 -23.67 0.76 18.92
N SER A 92 -23.62 2.00 19.42
CA SER A 92 -24.07 2.31 20.78
C SER A 92 -25.58 2.23 20.97
N TYR A 93 -26.36 2.48 19.91
CA TYR A 93 -27.83 2.37 19.92
C TYR A 93 -28.35 1.02 19.40
N GLY A 94 -27.45 0.07 19.08
CA GLY A 94 -27.85 -1.28 18.65
C GLY A 94 -28.57 -1.32 17.30
N PHE A 95 -28.11 -0.54 16.32
CA PHE A 95 -28.60 -0.61 14.95
C PHE A 95 -28.29 -1.98 14.32
N GLY A 96 -28.91 -2.28 13.17
CA GLY A 96 -28.65 -3.52 12.45
C GLY A 96 -27.16 -3.68 12.12
N ARG A 97 -26.59 -4.85 12.45
CA ARG A 97 -25.17 -5.20 12.23
C ARG A 97 -24.68 -4.94 10.79
N PRO A 98 -25.47 -5.19 9.72
CA PRO A 98 -25.07 -4.85 8.36
C PRO A 98 -24.87 -3.34 8.11
N TRP A 99 -25.61 -2.49 8.82
CA TRP A 99 -25.45 -1.03 8.72
C TRP A 99 -24.20 -0.56 9.46
N ILE A 100 -23.89 -1.16 10.61
CA ILE A 100 -22.65 -0.91 11.34
C ILE A 100 -21.45 -1.30 10.47
N PHE A 101 -21.51 -2.45 9.79
CA PHE A 101 -20.50 -2.88 8.82
C PHE A 101 -20.30 -1.84 7.70
N ALA A 102 -21.39 -1.42 7.04
CA ALA A 102 -21.33 -0.45 5.94
C ALA A 102 -20.77 0.92 6.38
N LEU A 103 -21.24 1.45 7.51
CA LEU A 103 -20.78 2.74 8.04
C LEU A 103 -19.31 2.68 8.48
N SER A 104 -18.88 1.56 9.07
CA SER A 104 -17.49 1.36 9.47
C SER A 104 -16.56 1.29 8.25
N LEU A 105 -16.96 0.56 7.20
CA LEU A 105 -16.21 0.55 5.94
C LEU A 105 -16.11 1.95 5.31
N LEU A 106 -17.24 2.68 5.22
CA LEU A 106 -17.21 4.05 4.72
C LEU A 106 -16.29 4.95 5.56
N GLY A 107 -16.33 4.83 6.89
CA GLY A 107 -15.47 5.58 7.80
C GLY A 107 -13.98 5.26 7.67
N LEU A 108 -13.62 4.02 7.32
CA LEU A 108 -12.23 3.61 7.10
C LEU A 108 -11.60 4.26 5.86
N THR A 109 -12.38 4.50 4.78
CA THR A 109 -11.89 5.11 3.53
C THR A 109 -11.14 6.43 3.74
N PRO A 110 -11.73 7.49 4.36
CA PRO A 110 -11.01 8.73 4.60
C PRO A 110 -9.89 8.57 5.65
N LEU A 111 -10.04 7.66 6.62
CA LEU A 111 -9.01 7.46 7.64
C LEU A 111 -7.72 6.89 7.06
N ALA A 112 -7.81 5.91 6.15
CA ALA A 112 -6.66 5.32 5.47
C ALA A 112 -5.86 6.38 4.70
N GLU A 113 -6.55 7.25 3.97
CA GLU A 113 -5.94 8.37 3.24
C GLU A 113 -5.21 9.35 4.18
N ARG A 114 -5.83 9.67 5.33
CA ARG A 114 -5.29 10.63 6.29
C ARG A 114 -4.12 10.09 7.08
N VAL A 115 -4.12 8.81 7.42
CA VAL A 115 -2.95 8.17 8.05
C VAL A 115 -1.75 8.33 7.13
N SER A 116 -1.89 8.03 5.84
CA SER A 116 -0.79 8.19 4.88
C SER A 116 -0.34 9.65 4.72
N PHE A 117 -1.27 10.62 4.77
CA PHE A 117 -0.90 12.04 4.83
C PHE A 117 -0.13 12.39 6.12
N LEU A 118 -0.58 11.92 7.28
CA LEU A 118 0.05 12.23 8.57
C LEU A 118 1.45 11.61 8.70
N THR A 119 1.66 10.42 8.14
CA THR A 119 2.98 9.78 8.10
C THR A 119 3.95 10.55 7.21
N GLU A 120 3.47 11.12 6.11
CA GLU A 120 4.24 11.99 5.24
C GLU A 120 4.68 13.28 5.96
N GLN A 121 3.75 13.93 6.68
CA GLN A 121 4.05 15.12 7.49
C GLN A 121 5.11 14.81 8.56
N LEU A 122 5.04 13.62 9.16
CA LEU A 122 5.99 13.20 10.19
C LEU A 122 7.36 12.83 9.60
N ALA A 123 7.37 12.17 8.43
CA ALA A 123 8.58 11.79 7.72
C ALA A 123 9.46 13.01 7.37
N TYR A 124 8.83 14.13 7.01
CA TYR A 124 9.51 15.41 6.74
C TYR A 124 10.44 15.85 7.88
N TYR A 125 10.04 15.62 9.14
CA TYR A 125 10.81 16.05 10.31
C TYR A 125 11.86 15.03 10.77
N THR A 126 11.72 13.76 10.38
CA THR A 126 12.57 12.66 10.88
C THR A 126 13.79 12.36 10.01
N GLY A 127 13.92 13.03 8.86
CA GLY A 127 15.01 12.83 7.91
C GLY A 127 14.84 11.56 7.05
N PRO A 128 15.71 11.35 6.03
CA PRO A 128 15.47 10.36 4.98
C PRO A 128 15.36 8.91 5.46
N THR A 129 16.21 8.51 6.41
CA THR A 129 16.27 7.10 6.87
C THR A 129 15.10 6.76 7.80
N VAL A 130 14.83 7.58 8.81
CA VAL A 130 13.74 7.34 9.77
C VAL A 130 12.38 7.64 9.14
N GLY A 131 12.29 8.68 8.30
CA GLY A 131 11.09 8.98 7.53
C GLY A 131 10.77 7.89 6.52
N GLY A 132 11.79 7.32 5.86
CA GLY A 132 11.65 6.15 5.00
C GLY A 132 11.09 4.93 5.75
N LEU A 133 11.61 4.64 6.94
CA LEU A 133 11.10 3.54 7.78
C LEU A 133 9.67 3.80 8.27
N LEU A 134 9.37 5.03 8.68
CA LEU A 134 8.05 5.42 9.18
C LEU A 134 6.98 5.31 8.09
N ASN A 135 7.28 5.76 6.87
CA ASN A 135 6.39 5.51 5.74
C ASN A 135 6.35 4.01 5.43
N ALA A 136 7.47 3.29 5.57
CA ALA A 136 7.45 1.85 5.36
C ALA A 136 6.50 1.08 6.27
N THR A 137 6.35 1.53 7.51
CA THR A 137 5.47 0.91 8.48
C THR A 137 4.06 1.46 8.49
N CYS A 138 3.89 2.77 8.23
CA CYS A 138 2.62 3.46 8.50
C CYS A 138 1.97 4.11 7.26
N GLY A 139 2.74 4.37 6.20
CA GLY A 139 2.29 5.06 4.99
C GLY A 139 2.93 4.42 3.78
N ASN A 140 2.47 3.24 3.42
CA ASN A 140 2.83 2.51 2.20
C ASN A 140 4.27 2.75 1.66
N ALA A 141 5.24 2.02 2.23
CA ALA A 141 6.70 2.08 1.99
C ALA A 141 7.09 2.42 0.57
N THR A 142 6.47 1.71 -0.35
CA THR A 142 6.93 1.67 -1.73
C THR A 142 6.62 2.98 -2.42
N GLU A 143 5.51 3.61 -2.05
CA GLU A 143 5.10 4.89 -2.61
C GLU A 143 6.15 5.94 -2.32
N LEU A 144 6.51 6.25 -1.07
CA LEU A 144 7.55 7.26 -0.74
C LEU A 144 8.85 7.07 -1.51
N ILE A 145 9.24 5.81 -1.72
CA ILE A 145 10.50 5.49 -2.38
C ILE A 145 10.39 5.76 -3.88
N ILE A 146 9.33 5.30 -4.55
CA ILE A 146 9.06 5.60 -5.98
C ILE A 146 8.96 7.10 -6.22
N ALA A 147 8.34 7.74 -5.26
CA ALA A 147 7.93 9.10 -5.23
C ALA A 147 9.14 10.05 -5.13
N ILE A 148 10.12 9.73 -4.27
CA ILE A 148 11.42 10.45 -4.20
C ILE A 148 12.19 10.38 -5.54
N PHE A 149 11.88 9.41 -6.39
CA PHE A 149 12.73 9.02 -7.50
C PHE A 149 12.12 9.20 -8.91
N ALA A 150 10.89 9.72 -9.02
CA ALA A 150 10.15 9.71 -10.27
C ALA A 150 10.02 11.08 -10.98
N LEU A 151 11.03 11.49 -11.75
CA LEU A 151 10.91 12.52 -12.80
C LEU A 151 11.65 12.19 -14.13
N SER A 152 10.88 11.63 -15.08
CA SER A 152 11.06 11.51 -16.56
C SER A 152 12.18 10.64 -17.22
N ASN A 153 11.84 9.37 -17.54
CA ASN A 153 12.29 8.55 -18.67
C ASN A 153 11.54 7.18 -18.68
N ASN A 154 10.69 6.92 -19.68
CA ASN A 154 9.86 5.69 -19.85
C ASN A 154 10.63 4.35 -19.84
N LYS A 155 11.96 4.34 -19.82
CA LYS A 155 12.79 3.12 -19.85
C LYS A 155 13.08 2.54 -18.47
N ILE A 156 12.84 3.30 -17.39
CA ILE A 156 13.21 2.89 -16.03
C ILE A 156 12.03 2.24 -15.30
N ALA A 157 10.79 2.69 -15.52
CA ALA A 157 9.61 2.12 -14.87
C ALA A 157 9.33 0.66 -15.20
N VAL A 158 9.67 0.22 -16.42
CA VAL A 158 9.59 -1.19 -16.80
C VAL A 158 10.46 -2.03 -15.87
N ARG A 159 11.67 -1.57 -15.53
CA ARG A 159 12.59 -2.31 -14.66
C ARG A 159 12.12 -2.40 -13.22
N GLN A 160 11.47 -1.35 -12.70
CA GLN A 160 10.90 -1.38 -11.35
C GLN A 160 9.66 -2.29 -11.29
N ALA A 161 8.79 -2.20 -12.29
CA ALA A 161 7.65 -3.10 -12.40
C ALA A 161 8.11 -4.57 -12.46
N ASP A 162 9.18 -4.86 -13.21
CA ASP A 162 9.75 -6.21 -13.32
C ASP A 162 10.22 -6.77 -11.98
N ILE A 163 10.94 -5.98 -11.18
CA ILE A 163 11.41 -6.43 -9.85
C ILE A 163 10.22 -6.68 -8.91
N ASN A 164 9.23 -5.77 -8.90
CA ASN A 164 8.02 -5.95 -8.09
C ASN A 164 7.23 -7.19 -8.52
N LEU A 165 7.10 -7.43 -9.82
CA LEU A 165 6.47 -8.66 -10.34
C LEU A 165 7.25 -9.91 -9.94
N LEU A 166 8.59 -9.88 -9.96
CA LEU A 166 9.40 -11.00 -9.49
C LEU A 166 9.17 -11.27 -8.00
N MET A 167 9.10 -10.23 -7.18
CA MET A 167 8.76 -10.33 -5.76
C MET A 167 7.35 -10.89 -5.56
N LEU A 168 6.37 -10.47 -6.36
CA LEU A 168 5.01 -11.02 -6.34
C LEU A 168 4.99 -12.50 -6.77
N PHE A 169 5.84 -12.92 -7.71
CA PHE A 169 6.00 -14.34 -8.04
C PHE A 169 6.61 -15.16 -6.90
N VAL A 170 7.56 -14.60 -6.15
CA VAL A 170 8.07 -15.24 -4.92
C VAL A 170 6.97 -15.36 -3.87
N ALA A 171 6.13 -14.33 -3.73
CA ALA A 171 4.97 -14.39 -2.85
C ALA A 171 3.99 -15.47 -3.30
N LEU A 172 3.65 -15.51 -4.60
CA LEU A 172 2.78 -16.53 -5.18
C LEU A 172 3.31 -17.94 -4.91
N LEU A 173 4.61 -18.19 -5.12
CA LEU A 173 5.22 -19.49 -4.81
C LEU A 173 5.05 -19.85 -3.33
N SER A 174 5.25 -18.87 -2.46
CA SER A 174 5.14 -19.02 -1.00
C SER A 174 3.70 -19.32 -0.52
N HIS A 175 2.69 -18.90 -1.28
CA HIS A 175 1.27 -19.20 -1.01
C HIS A 175 0.85 -20.52 -1.69
N LEU A 176 1.34 -20.77 -2.90
CA LEU A 176 1.00 -21.96 -3.68
C LEU A 176 1.50 -23.26 -3.05
N LEU A 177 2.68 -23.27 -2.45
CA LEU A 177 3.26 -24.49 -1.88
C LEU A 177 2.46 -25.05 -0.69
N PRO A 178 2.06 -24.25 0.34
CA PRO A 178 1.14 -24.72 1.38
C PRO A 178 -0.17 -25.30 0.84
N VAL A 179 -0.78 -24.63 -0.14
CA VAL A 179 -2.02 -25.08 -0.79
C VAL A 179 -1.82 -26.43 -1.47
N LEU A 180 -0.79 -26.57 -2.31
CA LEU A 180 -0.51 -27.83 -3.01
C LEU A 180 -0.19 -28.97 -2.04
N PHE A 181 0.53 -28.68 -0.96
CA PHE A 181 0.84 -29.69 0.05
C PHE A 181 -0.42 -30.24 0.72
N HIS A 182 -1.42 -29.39 0.95
CA HIS A 182 -2.72 -29.81 1.47
C HIS A 182 -3.43 -30.82 0.55
N TYR A 183 -3.28 -30.71 -0.77
CA TYR A 183 -3.91 -31.62 -1.75
C TYR A 183 -3.12 -32.91 -2.02
N VAL A 184 -1.80 -32.90 -1.80
CA VAL A 184 -0.93 -34.05 -2.10
C VAL A 184 -0.75 -34.98 -0.89
N GLY A 185 -0.89 -34.49 0.34
CA GLY A 185 -0.56 -35.29 1.51
C GLY A 185 -1.52 -36.45 1.75
N ALA A 186 -0.95 -37.58 2.18
CA ALA A 186 -1.64 -38.87 2.33
C ALA A 186 -2.61 -38.93 3.54
N SER A 187 -2.49 -38.02 4.51
CA SER A 187 -3.27 -38.01 5.75
C SER A 187 -3.67 -36.58 6.13
N ALA A 188 -4.95 -36.37 6.47
CA ALA A 188 -5.52 -35.04 6.76
C ALA A 188 -4.94 -34.37 8.01
N ALA A 189 -4.43 -35.14 8.98
CA ALA A 189 -3.81 -34.58 10.19
C ALA A 189 -2.38 -34.09 9.92
N ASP A 190 -1.62 -34.84 9.11
CA ASP A 190 -0.23 -34.51 8.79
C ASP A 190 -0.14 -33.33 7.82
N THR A 191 -1.13 -33.15 6.93
CA THR A 191 -1.18 -32.03 5.99
C THR A 191 -1.36 -30.69 6.65
N VAL A 192 -2.17 -30.60 7.72
CA VAL A 192 -2.43 -29.34 8.41
C VAL A 192 -1.18 -28.84 9.14
N GLU A 193 -0.51 -29.71 9.90
CA GLU A 193 0.70 -29.32 10.64
C GLU A 193 1.87 -29.01 9.69
N SER A 194 2.02 -29.79 8.61
CA SER A 194 3.05 -29.53 7.60
C SER A 194 2.80 -28.24 6.81
N SER A 195 1.53 -27.94 6.46
CA SER A 195 1.13 -26.67 5.83
C SER A 195 1.49 -25.47 6.70
N LEU A 196 1.23 -25.57 8.01
CA LEU A 196 1.56 -24.52 8.97
C LEU A 196 3.07 -24.30 9.09
N GLN A 197 3.87 -25.37 9.16
CA GLN A 197 5.33 -25.27 9.20
C GLN A 197 5.89 -24.67 7.92
N LEU A 198 5.40 -25.12 6.77
CA LEU A 198 5.78 -24.58 5.47
C LEU A 198 5.44 -23.09 5.35
N SER A 199 4.26 -22.69 5.83
CA SER A 199 3.83 -21.29 5.87
C SER A 199 4.75 -20.43 6.73
N ARG A 200 5.17 -20.90 7.91
CA ARG A 200 6.13 -20.18 8.76
C ARG A 200 7.49 -19.99 8.09
N VAL A 201 8.02 -21.05 7.46
CA VAL A 201 9.28 -20.97 6.70
C VAL A 201 9.15 -19.98 5.55
N ALA A 202 8.06 -20.08 4.79
CA ALA A 202 7.76 -19.17 3.69
C ALA A 202 7.65 -17.71 4.16
N SER A 203 7.03 -17.45 5.31
CA SER A 203 6.96 -16.11 5.91
C SER A 203 8.32 -15.52 6.25
N ILE A 204 9.23 -16.32 6.83
CA ILE A 204 10.60 -15.86 7.11
C ILE A 204 11.33 -15.54 5.81
N VAL A 205 11.21 -16.38 4.79
CA VAL A 205 11.83 -16.16 3.48
C VAL A 205 11.28 -14.89 2.82
N MET A 206 9.96 -14.67 2.82
CA MET A 206 9.34 -13.49 2.23
C MET A 206 9.77 -12.19 2.92
N VAL A 207 9.75 -12.16 4.26
CA VAL A 207 10.20 -10.97 5.01
C VAL A 207 11.69 -10.70 4.76
N THR A 208 12.52 -11.75 4.74
CA THR A 208 13.95 -11.61 4.43
C THR A 208 14.17 -11.08 3.02
N ALA A 209 13.43 -11.61 2.04
CA ALA A 209 13.47 -11.13 0.66
C ALA A 209 12.99 -9.68 0.55
N TYR A 210 11.96 -9.28 1.30
CA TYR A 210 11.50 -7.89 1.33
C TYR A 210 12.54 -6.95 1.95
N CYS A 211 13.20 -7.35 3.04
CA CYS A 211 14.31 -6.57 3.60
C CYS A 211 15.47 -6.44 2.60
N ALA A 212 15.83 -7.53 1.91
CA ALA A 212 16.83 -7.48 0.85
C ALA A 212 16.42 -6.57 -0.31
N TYR A 213 15.13 -6.60 -0.69
CA TYR A 213 14.54 -5.69 -1.67
C TYR A 213 14.61 -4.23 -1.21
N LEU A 214 14.32 -3.92 0.05
CA LEU A 214 14.49 -2.55 0.58
C LEU A 214 15.96 -2.11 0.56
N VAL A 215 16.91 -2.98 0.92
CA VAL A 215 18.35 -2.68 0.79
C VAL A 215 18.76 -2.50 -0.67
N PHE A 216 18.20 -3.30 -1.57
CA PHE A 216 18.40 -3.17 -3.00
C PHE A 216 17.94 -1.80 -3.51
N GLN A 217 16.72 -1.42 -3.13
CA GLN A 217 16.04 -0.21 -3.56
C GLN A 217 16.64 1.07 -2.96
N LEU A 218 16.98 1.05 -1.67
CA LEU A 218 17.42 2.24 -0.93
C LEU A 218 18.93 2.46 -0.96
N TRP A 219 19.73 1.40 -1.11
CA TRP A 219 21.18 1.49 -0.97
C TRP A 219 21.95 1.03 -2.20
N THR A 220 21.85 -0.24 -2.57
CA THR A 220 22.80 -0.82 -3.54
C THR A 220 22.51 -0.40 -4.98
N HIS A 221 21.24 -0.31 -5.35
CA HIS A 221 20.79 0.02 -6.70
C HIS A 221 19.93 1.27 -6.70
N ARG A 222 20.22 2.18 -5.77
CA ARG A 222 19.59 3.49 -5.67
C ARG A 222 19.54 4.15 -7.06
N GLN A 223 20.62 4.09 -7.85
CA GLN A 223 20.71 4.58 -9.23
C GLN A 223 19.69 3.99 -10.23
N LEU A 224 19.28 2.73 -10.06
CA LEU A 224 18.24 2.10 -10.88
C LEU A 224 16.87 2.75 -10.63
N PHE A 225 16.68 3.30 -9.43
CA PHE A 225 15.49 4.02 -9.04
C PHE A 225 15.68 5.55 -9.21
N GLU A 226 16.88 6.11 -8.97
CA GLU A 226 17.23 7.55 -8.94
C GLU A 226 17.39 8.27 -10.27
N ALA A 227 17.59 7.56 -11.39
CA ALA A 227 18.06 8.20 -12.62
C ALA A 227 16.97 9.01 -13.36
N GLN A 228 16.44 10.05 -12.71
CA GLN A 228 15.30 10.84 -13.18
C GLN A 228 15.21 12.17 -12.38
N ASP A 229 16.30 12.94 -12.26
CA ASP A 229 16.32 14.23 -11.52
C ASP A 229 16.82 15.45 -12.34
N GLU A 230 17.24 15.30 -13.60
CA GLU A 230 17.94 16.39 -14.31
C GLU A 230 17.15 17.15 -15.40
N ALA A 231 15.85 16.88 -15.63
CA ALA A 231 15.16 17.44 -16.81
C ALA A 231 13.94 18.34 -16.58
N ASP A 232 13.49 18.61 -15.34
CA ASP A 232 12.30 19.44 -15.08
C ASP A 232 12.59 20.61 -14.11
N GLU A 233 13.44 21.56 -14.53
CA GLU A 233 13.54 22.89 -13.90
C GLU A 233 12.41 23.87 -14.32
N GLU A 234 11.45 23.45 -15.17
CA GLU A 234 10.37 24.34 -15.63
C GLU A 234 8.99 23.87 -15.17
N GLY A 235 8.70 24.00 -13.86
CA GLY A 235 7.39 23.61 -13.34
C GLY A 235 7.13 23.89 -11.86
N GLY A 236 7.18 25.15 -11.44
CA GLY A 236 6.52 25.63 -10.22
C GLY A 236 7.18 25.21 -8.90
N ASN A 237 7.86 26.19 -8.30
CA ASN A 237 8.51 26.18 -6.99
C ASN A 237 7.49 26.09 -5.82
N ASP A 238 6.78 24.97 -5.69
CA ASP A 238 6.02 24.63 -4.47
C ASP A 238 6.66 23.40 -3.82
N SER A 239 7.79 23.60 -3.14
CA SER A 239 8.19 22.70 -2.07
C SER A 239 7.14 22.84 -0.97
N GLU A 240 6.17 21.91 -0.89
CA GLU A 240 5.19 21.95 0.18
C GLU A 240 5.90 21.66 1.50
N GLU A 241 6.17 22.73 2.26
CA GLU A 241 6.61 22.65 3.65
C GLU A 241 5.57 21.87 4.46
N ALA A 242 6.01 21.14 5.48
CA ALA A 242 5.09 20.46 6.39
C ALA A 242 4.05 21.45 6.92
N VAL A 243 2.77 21.17 6.62
CA VAL A 243 1.66 22.09 6.88
C VAL A 243 1.29 22.08 8.37
N ILE A 244 1.61 20.98 9.05
CA ILE A 244 1.34 20.77 10.48
C ILE A 244 2.64 20.43 11.22
N GLY A 245 2.78 20.94 12.44
CA GLY A 245 3.95 20.67 13.27
C GLY A 245 4.07 19.21 13.71
N PHE A 246 5.31 18.75 13.94
CA PHE A 246 5.66 17.37 14.35
C PHE A 246 4.73 16.75 15.40
N TRP A 247 4.58 17.41 16.57
CA TRP A 247 3.78 16.88 17.67
C TRP A 247 2.28 16.84 17.36
N SER A 248 1.80 17.74 16.49
CA SER A 248 0.42 17.73 16.01
C SER A 248 0.22 16.55 15.06
N ALA A 249 1.12 16.37 14.08
CA ALA A 249 1.09 15.24 13.15
C ALA A 249 1.12 13.90 13.90
N PHE A 250 2.00 13.77 14.88
CA PHE A 250 2.10 12.57 15.72
C PHE A 250 0.81 12.31 16.53
N ALA A 251 0.26 13.33 17.20
CA ALA A 251 -0.97 13.18 17.97
C ALA A 251 -2.17 12.80 17.09
N TRP A 252 -2.30 13.42 15.91
CA TRP A 252 -3.31 13.07 14.93
C TRP A 252 -3.11 11.66 14.39
N LEU A 253 -1.87 11.24 14.12
CA LEU A 253 -1.57 9.90 13.64
C LEU A 253 -2.05 8.85 14.65
N VAL A 254 -1.67 9.00 15.92
CA VAL A 254 -2.12 8.12 17.01
C VAL A 254 -3.66 8.12 17.12
N GLY A 255 -4.28 9.30 17.10
CA GLY A 255 -5.74 9.43 17.17
C GLY A 255 -6.46 8.71 16.02
N MET A 256 -6.01 8.90 14.78
CA MET A 256 -6.59 8.22 13.62
C MET A 256 -6.36 6.71 13.67
N THR A 257 -5.18 6.25 14.10
CA THR A 257 -4.91 4.82 14.27
C THR A 257 -5.82 4.17 15.31
N VAL A 258 -6.13 4.85 16.42
CA VAL A 258 -7.08 4.35 17.42
C VAL A 258 -8.49 4.24 16.84
N ILE A 259 -8.93 5.24 16.07
CA ILE A 259 -10.25 5.21 15.42
C ILE A 259 -10.32 4.09 14.37
N ILE A 260 -9.25 3.90 13.58
CA ILE A 260 -9.15 2.78 12.63
C ILE A 260 -9.27 1.47 13.38
N ALA A 261 -8.52 1.25 14.47
CA ALA A 261 -8.59 0.02 15.24
C ALA A 261 -10.02 -0.26 15.73
N LEU A 262 -10.72 0.76 16.23
CA LEU A 262 -12.11 0.65 16.66
C LEU A 262 -13.07 0.32 15.52
N LEU A 263 -12.96 0.98 14.35
CA LEU A 263 -13.80 0.66 13.20
C LEU A 263 -13.46 -0.71 12.59
N SER A 264 -12.19 -1.11 12.61
CA SER A 264 -11.75 -2.45 12.18
C SER A 264 -12.33 -3.54 13.08
N GLU A 265 -12.39 -3.33 14.39
CA GLU A 265 -13.07 -4.23 15.32
C GLU A 265 -14.56 -4.38 14.97
N TYR A 266 -15.25 -3.27 14.66
CA TYR A 266 -16.64 -3.33 14.21
C TYR A 266 -16.79 -4.12 12.91
N VAL A 267 -15.93 -3.89 11.91
CA VAL A 267 -15.94 -4.62 10.64
C VAL A 267 -15.78 -6.11 10.88
N VAL A 268 -14.79 -6.54 11.66
CA VAL A 268 -14.53 -7.95 11.97
C VAL A 268 -15.72 -8.59 12.70
N HIS A 269 -16.37 -7.88 13.63
CA HIS A 269 -17.51 -8.42 14.36
C HIS A 269 -18.84 -8.36 13.61
N THR A 270 -18.94 -7.69 12.46
CA THR A 270 -20.20 -7.53 11.73
C THR A 270 -20.17 -8.13 10.33
N ILE A 271 -19.03 -8.67 9.90
CA ILE A 271 -18.86 -9.20 8.54
C ILE A 271 -19.73 -10.43 8.29
N GLU A 272 -19.91 -11.33 9.25
CA GLU A 272 -20.79 -12.49 9.09
C GLU A 272 -22.26 -12.07 8.97
N ASP A 273 -22.74 -11.16 9.81
CA ASP A 273 -24.14 -10.69 9.73
C ASP A 273 -24.39 -9.87 8.46
N ALA A 274 -23.40 -9.09 8.02
CA ALA A 274 -23.46 -8.38 6.75
C ALA A 274 -23.51 -9.37 5.57
N SER A 275 -22.69 -10.43 5.61
CA SER A 275 -22.71 -11.53 4.65
C SER A 275 -24.11 -12.16 4.56
N ASP A 276 -24.69 -12.55 5.69
CA ASP A 276 -26.01 -13.19 5.76
C ASP A 276 -27.14 -12.25 5.28
N SER A 277 -27.10 -10.98 5.70
CA SER A 277 -28.13 -10.00 5.33
C SER A 277 -28.05 -9.54 3.88
N TRP A 278 -26.86 -9.43 3.31
CA TRP A 278 -26.65 -8.98 1.93
C TRP A 278 -26.64 -10.15 0.93
N GLY A 279 -26.58 -11.39 1.42
CA GLY A 279 -26.51 -12.58 0.57
C GLY A 279 -25.19 -12.69 -0.20
N LEU A 280 -24.12 -12.10 0.35
CA LEU A 280 -22.76 -12.08 -0.20
C LEU A 280 -21.86 -12.97 0.65
N SER A 281 -20.87 -13.64 0.06
CA SER A 281 -19.94 -14.46 0.85
C SER A 281 -18.96 -13.59 1.66
N VAL A 282 -18.54 -14.09 2.82
CA VAL A 282 -17.47 -13.45 3.62
C VAL A 282 -16.18 -13.30 2.80
N SER A 283 -15.86 -14.28 1.93
CA SER A 283 -14.74 -14.19 0.99
C SER A 283 -14.91 -13.04 -0.01
N PHE A 284 -16.10 -12.82 -0.57
CA PHE A 284 -16.34 -11.68 -1.46
C PHE A 284 -16.17 -10.34 -0.72
N LEU A 285 -16.74 -10.22 0.49
CA LEU A 285 -16.60 -9.01 1.30
C LEU A 285 -15.12 -8.75 1.65
N SER A 286 -14.37 -9.79 2.01
CA SER A 286 -12.99 -9.66 2.50
C SER A 286 -11.97 -9.46 1.37
N ILE A 287 -12.15 -10.10 0.22
CA ILE A 287 -11.17 -10.11 -0.88
C ILE A 287 -11.46 -9.02 -1.91
N ILE A 288 -12.74 -8.70 -2.15
CA ILE A 288 -13.12 -7.72 -3.16
C ILE A 288 -13.46 -6.38 -2.51
N LEU A 289 -14.34 -6.35 -1.50
CA LEU A 289 -14.87 -5.09 -0.98
C LEU A 289 -13.90 -4.37 -0.03
N LEU A 290 -13.34 -5.08 0.95
CA LEU A 290 -12.45 -4.50 1.97
C LEU A 290 -11.20 -3.82 1.35
N PRO A 291 -10.46 -4.44 0.40
CA PRO A 291 -9.27 -3.84 -0.19
C PRO A 291 -9.57 -2.57 -1.00
N ILE A 292 -10.74 -2.48 -1.63
CA ILE A 292 -11.15 -1.25 -2.35
C ILE A 292 -11.24 -0.08 -1.37
N VAL A 293 -11.83 -0.31 -0.19
CA VAL A 293 -12.00 0.69 0.86
C VAL A 293 -10.65 1.07 1.47
N GLY A 294 -9.84 0.08 1.85
CA GLY A 294 -8.54 0.29 2.47
C GLY A 294 -7.52 1.00 1.58
N ASN A 295 -7.57 0.73 0.27
CA ASN A 295 -6.59 1.25 -0.71
C ASN A 295 -7.18 2.34 -1.62
N ALA A 296 -8.35 2.89 -1.29
CA ALA A 296 -9.05 3.88 -2.11
C ALA A 296 -8.18 5.11 -2.43
N ALA A 297 -7.40 5.57 -1.44
CA ALA A 297 -6.48 6.69 -1.58
C ALA A 297 -5.36 6.40 -2.58
N GLU A 298 -4.77 5.21 -2.49
CA GLU A 298 -3.68 4.76 -3.37
C GLU A 298 -4.18 4.63 -4.81
N HIS A 299 -5.37 4.04 -4.99
CA HIS A 299 -6.03 3.93 -6.29
C HIS A 299 -6.34 5.30 -6.91
N ALA A 300 -6.89 6.23 -6.11
CA ALA A 300 -7.15 7.59 -6.58
C ALA A 300 -5.86 8.28 -7.04
N GLY A 301 -4.77 8.14 -6.27
CA GLY A 301 -3.44 8.64 -6.62
C GLY A 301 -2.92 8.08 -7.93
N ALA A 302 -2.88 6.75 -8.03
CA ALA A 302 -2.39 6.05 -9.21
C ALA A 302 -3.14 6.49 -10.48
N ILE A 303 -4.45 6.66 -10.41
CA ILE A 303 -5.28 7.16 -11.53
C ILE A 303 -4.92 8.61 -11.88
N ILE A 304 -4.77 9.48 -10.88
CA ILE A 304 -4.42 10.90 -11.10
C ILE A 304 -3.04 11.03 -11.76
N PHE A 305 -2.06 10.21 -11.37
CA PHE A 305 -0.76 10.17 -12.04
C PHE A 305 -0.82 9.64 -13.46
N ALA A 306 -1.64 8.62 -13.70
CA ALA A 306 -1.87 8.11 -15.04
C ALA A 306 -2.46 9.20 -15.95
N PHE A 307 -3.43 10.00 -15.48
CA PHE A 307 -3.97 11.15 -16.22
C PHE A 307 -2.94 12.25 -16.48
N LYS A 308 -1.94 12.39 -15.62
CA LYS A 308 -0.79 13.30 -15.80
C LYS A 308 0.31 12.71 -16.69
N ASN A 309 0.04 11.58 -17.37
CA ASN A 309 1.01 10.86 -18.18
C ASN A 309 2.26 10.41 -17.40
N LYS A 310 2.11 10.20 -16.09
CA LYS A 310 3.15 9.71 -15.17
C LYS A 310 2.88 8.26 -14.83
N LEU A 311 2.87 7.41 -15.86
CA LEU A 311 2.48 5.99 -15.73
C LEU A 311 3.49 5.21 -14.87
N ASP A 312 4.76 5.58 -14.95
CA ASP A 312 5.85 5.08 -14.12
C ASP A 312 5.53 5.14 -12.62
N ILE A 313 5.02 6.30 -12.19
CA ILE A 313 4.59 6.54 -10.82
C ILE A 313 3.36 5.69 -10.48
N SER A 314 2.39 5.64 -11.39
CA SER A 314 1.15 4.89 -11.20
C SER A 314 1.41 3.38 -11.00
N LEU A 315 2.29 2.80 -11.84
CA LEU A 315 2.69 1.40 -11.75
C LEU A 315 3.52 1.13 -10.50
N GLY A 316 4.44 2.04 -10.17
CA GLY A 316 5.20 1.94 -8.94
C GLY A 316 4.26 1.87 -7.74
N VAL A 317 3.36 2.84 -7.58
CA VAL A 317 2.42 2.92 -6.46
C VAL A 317 1.63 1.61 -6.34
N SER A 318 1.04 1.15 -7.44
CA SER A 318 0.17 -0.03 -7.45
C SER A 318 0.93 -1.34 -7.19
N LEU A 319 2.03 -1.60 -7.91
CA LEU A 319 2.81 -2.83 -7.77
C LEU A 319 3.62 -2.85 -6.47
N GLY A 320 4.04 -1.68 -6.01
CA GLY A 320 4.76 -1.51 -4.77
C GLY A 320 3.90 -1.81 -3.55
N SER A 321 2.68 -1.26 -3.50
CA SER A 321 1.67 -1.59 -2.49
C SER A 321 1.39 -3.10 -2.46
N ALA A 322 1.14 -3.70 -3.63
CA ALA A 322 0.92 -5.14 -3.74
C ALA A 322 2.12 -5.97 -3.23
N THR A 323 3.34 -5.57 -3.59
CA THR A 323 4.58 -6.24 -3.15
C THR A 323 4.76 -6.12 -1.63
N GLN A 324 4.53 -4.94 -1.05
CA GLN A 324 4.62 -4.72 0.39
C GLN A 324 3.59 -5.56 1.15
N ILE A 325 2.32 -5.54 0.73
CA ILE A 325 1.28 -6.32 1.41
C ILE A 325 1.63 -7.80 1.38
N SER A 326 2.01 -8.31 0.20
CA SER A 326 2.23 -9.75 -0.01
C SER A 326 3.54 -10.28 0.59
N MET A 327 4.64 -9.51 0.50
CA MET A 327 5.98 -9.95 0.94
C MET A 327 6.35 -9.51 2.36
N PHE A 328 5.64 -8.52 2.93
CA PHE A 328 5.93 -8.03 4.27
C PHE A 328 4.74 -8.15 5.21
N VAL A 329 3.59 -7.55 4.89
CA VAL A 329 2.47 -7.44 5.84
C VAL A 329 1.87 -8.81 6.16
N VAL A 330 1.45 -9.56 5.15
CA VAL A 330 0.88 -10.92 5.32
C VAL A 330 1.83 -11.87 6.06
N PRO A 331 3.11 -12.03 5.66
CA PRO A 331 4.01 -12.92 6.38
C PRO A 331 4.39 -12.42 7.76
N LEU A 332 4.45 -11.10 8.00
CA LEU A 332 4.62 -10.57 9.35
C LEU A 332 3.45 -10.96 10.25
N CYS A 333 2.21 -10.92 9.75
CA CYS A 333 1.04 -11.40 10.48
C CYS A 333 1.17 -12.88 10.88
N VAL A 334 1.66 -13.75 9.99
CA VAL A 334 1.92 -15.17 10.29
C VAL A 334 2.98 -15.33 11.40
N ILE A 335 4.06 -14.55 11.35
CA ILE A 335 5.12 -14.58 12.37
C ILE A 335 4.59 -14.09 13.73
N VAL A 336 3.83 -12.99 13.74
CA VAL A 336 3.21 -12.46 14.96
C VAL A 336 2.21 -13.46 15.54
N ALA A 337 1.35 -14.05 14.71
CA ALA A 337 0.44 -15.11 15.11
C ALA A 337 1.20 -16.31 15.71
N TRP A 338 2.33 -16.70 15.12
CA TRP A 338 3.17 -17.76 15.65
C TRP A 338 3.73 -17.44 17.05
N ILE A 339 4.22 -16.21 17.27
CA ILE A 339 4.68 -15.75 18.58
C ILE A 339 3.55 -15.77 19.62
N LEU A 340 2.33 -15.42 19.21
CA LEU A 340 1.13 -15.43 20.06
C LEU A 340 0.53 -16.84 20.26
N GLY A 341 1.09 -17.88 19.65
CA GLY A 341 0.57 -19.25 19.74
C GLY A 341 -0.69 -19.51 18.90
N ILE A 342 -1.03 -18.60 17.97
CA ILE A 342 -2.15 -18.72 17.04
C ILE A 342 -1.68 -19.46 15.78
N LYS A 343 -2.45 -20.47 15.33
CA LYS A 343 -2.15 -21.26 14.14
C LYS A 343 -2.65 -20.55 12.87
N MET A 344 -1.97 -19.49 12.46
CA MET A 344 -2.20 -18.84 11.16
C MET A 344 -1.24 -19.43 10.12
N ASP A 345 -1.76 -19.81 8.94
CA ASP A 345 -0.98 -20.30 7.81
C ASP A 345 -1.20 -19.44 6.55
N LEU A 346 -0.52 -19.77 5.45
CA LEU A 346 -0.61 -19.09 4.15
C LEU A 346 -1.46 -19.91 3.15
N ASN A 347 -2.29 -20.84 3.64
CA ASN A 347 -3.11 -21.68 2.79
C ASN A 347 -4.41 -20.94 2.41
N PHE A 348 -4.28 -19.97 1.51
CA PHE A 348 -5.41 -19.32 0.87
C PHE A 348 -5.99 -20.29 -0.15
N ASN A 349 -7.23 -20.72 0.05
CA ASN A 349 -7.93 -21.77 -0.71
C ASN A 349 -7.63 -21.73 -2.23
N ILE A 350 -7.79 -22.85 -2.95
CA ILE A 350 -7.35 -22.97 -4.35
C ILE A 350 -7.88 -21.86 -5.28
N LEU A 351 -9.09 -21.35 -5.03
CA LEU A 351 -9.65 -20.25 -5.79
C LEU A 351 -8.96 -18.91 -5.51
N GLU A 352 -8.57 -18.64 -4.26
CA GLU A 352 -7.88 -17.43 -3.82
C GLU A 352 -6.46 -17.40 -4.39
N THR A 353 -5.71 -18.49 -4.17
CA THR A 353 -4.36 -18.64 -4.71
C THR A 353 -4.37 -18.69 -6.24
N GLY A 354 -5.36 -19.34 -6.85
CA GLY A 354 -5.53 -19.36 -8.30
C GLY A 354 -5.82 -17.98 -8.89
N SER A 355 -6.67 -17.19 -8.23
CA SER A 355 -6.97 -15.81 -8.63
C SER A 355 -5.74 -14.91 -8.52
N LEU A 356 -4.95 -15.06 -7.45
CA LEU A 356 -3.67 -14.37 -7.29
C LEU A 356 -2.69 -14.73 -8.41
N ALA A 357 -2.58 -16.02 -8.75
CA ALA A 357 -1.70 -16.49 -9.83
C ALA A 357 -2.07 -15.87 -11.18
N VAL A 358 -3.37 -15.87 -11.52
CA VAL A 358 -3.90 -15.28 -12.76
C VAL A 358 -3.66 -13.77 -12.77
N ALA A 359 -3.91 -13.07 -11.67
CA ALA A 359 -3.70 -11.62 -11.57
C ALA A 359 -2.23 -11.23 -11.81
N ILE A 360 -1.29 -11.89 -11.14
CA ILE A 360 0.16 -11.62 -11.31
C ILE A 360 0.60 -11.92 -12.74
N THR A 361 0.14 -13.04 -13.30
CA THR A 361 0.52 -13.47 -14.65
C THR A 361 0.01 -12.51 -15.72
N ILE A 362 -1.26 -12.11 -15.67
CA ILE A 362 -1.84 -11.18 -16.64
C ILE A 362 -1.18 -9.80 -16.53
N THR A 363 -0.93 -9.31 -15.31
CA THR A 363 -0.23 -8.05 -15.11
C THR A 363 1.20 -8.12 -15.65
N ALA A 364 1.93 -9.23 -15.43
CA ALA A 364 3.28 -9.42 -15.99
C ALA A 364 3.29 -9.38 -17.52
N PHE A 365 2.39 -10.13 -18.18
CA PHE A 365 2.28 -10.11 -19.64
C PHE A 365 1.86 -8.73 -20.18
N THR A 366 1.02 -8.01 -19.45
CA THR A 366 0.57 -6.68 -19.88
C THR A 366 1.73 -5.66 -19.89
N LEU A 367 2.66 -5.78 -18.94
CA LEU A 367 3.78 -4.87 -18.73
C LEU A 367 5.05 -5.25 -19.51
N GLN A 368 5.14 -6.47 -20.03
CA GLN A 368 6.34 -7.02 -20.68
C GLN A 368 6.90 -6.16 -21.83
N ASP A 369 6.03 -5.55 -22.65
CA ASP A 369 6.45 -4.76 -23.81
C ASP A 369 6.84 -3.31 -23.46
N GLY A 370 6.66 -2.90 -22.19
CA GLY A 370 6.90 -1.53 -21.74
C GLY A 370 5.99 -0.46 -22.35
N THR A 371 4.93 -0.85 -23.07
CA THR A 371 3.96 0.04 -23.70
C THR A 371 2.58 -0.07 -23.06
N SER A 372 1.90 1.07 -22.91
CA SER A 372 0.56 1.18 -22.36
C SER A 372 -0.43 1.74 -23.38
N HIS A 373 -1.58 1.10 -23.52
CA HIS A 373 -2.72 1.63 -24.27
C HIS A 373 -4.02 1.24 -23.59
N TYR A 374 -5.11 1.97 -23.88
CA TYR A 374 -6.40 1.78 -23.19
C TYR A 374 -6.91 0.33 -23.25
N MET A 375 -6.64 -0.40 -24.33
CA MET A 375 -7.07 -1.80 -24.46
C MET A 375 -6.39 -2.72 -23.43
N LYS A 376 -5.10 -2.53 -23.11
CA LYS A 376 -4.41 -3.27 -22.03
C LYS A 376 -5.07 -2.98 -20.67
N GLY A 377 -5.38 -1.72 -20.40
CA GLY A 377 -6.10 -1.32 -19.19
C GLY A 377 -7.52 -1.90 -19.10
N LEU A 378 -8.27 -1.89 -20.21
CA LEU A 378 -9.61 -2.47 -20.27
C LEU A 378 -9.59 -3.97 -19.98
N VAL A 379 -8.64 -4.71 -20.56
CA VAL A 379 -8.47 -6.15 -20.30
C VAL A 379 -8.22 -6.41 -18.82
N LEU A 380 -7.33 -5.65 -18.16
CA LEU A 380 -7.08 -5.79 -16.72
C LEU A 380 -8.34 -5.56 -15.87
N VAL A 381 -9.13 -4.53 -16.21
CA VAL A 381 -10.42 -4.25 -15.52
C VAL A 381 -11.40 -5.39 -15.74
N LEU A 382 -11.52 -5.92 -16.96
CA LEU A 382 -12.40 -7.06 -17.24
C LEU A 382 -11.96 -8.32 -16.48
N CYS A 383 -10.66 -8.60 -16.39
CA CYS A 383 -10.13 -9.70 -15.59
C CYS A 383 -10.49 -9.54 -14.11
N TYR A 384 -10.35 -8.32 -13.55
CA TYR A 384 -10.76 -8.04 -12.17
C TYR A 384 -12.26 -8.25 -11.95
N ILE A 385 -13.11 -7.82 -12.89
CA ILE A 385 -14.57 -8.04 -12.83
C ILE A 385 -14.90 -9.53 -12.86
N ILE A 386 -14.23 -10.32 -13.71
CA ILE A 386 -14.44 -11.78 -13.80
C ILE A 386 -14.02 -12.47 -12.49
N ILE A 387 -12.88 -12.10 -11.91
CA ILE A 387 -12.44 -12.61 -10.61
C ILE A 387 -13.46 -12.24 -9.52
N GLY A 388 -13.90 -10.97 -9.48
CA GLY A 388 -14.93 -10.52 -8.54
C GLY A 388 -16.25 -11.27 -8.69
N ALA A 389 -16.69 -11.52 -9.92
CA ALA A 389 -17.88 -12.32 -10.20
C ALA A 389 -17.71 -13.77 -9.73
N CYS A 390 -16.51 -14.35 -9.82
CA CYS A 390 -16.22 -15.68 -9.30
C CYS A 390 -16.44 -15.76 -7.78
N PHE A 391 -15.88 -14.81 -7.03
CA PHE A 391 -16.08 -14.71 -5.57
C PHE A 391 -17.52 -14.38 -5.18
N PHE A 392 -18.22 -13.60 -6.01
CA PHE A 392 -19.63 -13.28 -5.82
C PHE A 392 -20.53 -14.53 -5.94
N VAL A 393 -20.24 -15.38 -6.93
CA VAL A 393 -20.99 -16.63 -7.17
C VAL A 393 -20.62 -17.71 -6.15
N GLN A 394 -19.39 -17.70 -5.63
CA GLN A 394 -18.95 -18.58 -4.55
C GLN A 394 -19.71 -18.26 -3.25
N ARG A 395 -20.94 -18.76 -3.14
CA ARG A 395 -21.67 -18.83 -1.88
C ARG A 395 -21.17 -20.04 -1.12
N THR A 396 -20.18 -19.86 -0.26
CA THR A 396 -19.92 -20.82 0.80
C THR A 396 -20.88 -20.50 1.94
N PRO A 397 -21.94 -21.29 2.20
CA PRO A 397 -22.69 -21.15 3.43
C PRO A 397 -21.79 -21.65 4.56
N SER A 398 -21.62 -20.85 5.61
CA SER A 398 -20.82 -21.16 6.81
C SER A 398 -21.36 -22.34 7.65
N ASN A 399 -22.12 -23.27 7.05
CA ASN A 399 -22.83 -24.32 7.77
C ASN A 399 -22.99 -25.63 6.97
N GLN A 400 -21.90 -26.20 6.45
CA GLN A 400 -21.87 -27.60 6.02
C GLN A 400 -20.61 -28.33 6.49
N THR A 401 -20.60 -28.73 7.77
CA THR A 401 -19.98 -29.99 8.22
C THR A 401 -20.78 -31.19 7.70
N ASN A 402 -20.97 -31.30 6.38
CA ASN A 402 -21.51 -32.50 5.75
C ASN A 402 -20.72 -32.78 4.48
N VAL A 403 -19.69 -33.61 4.64
CA VAL A 403 -19.00 -34.33 3.57
C VAL A 403 -20.05 -35.03 2.71
N PRO A 404 -20.20 -34.70 1.41
CA PRO A 404 -20.73 -35.65 0.46
C PRO A 404 -19.54 -36.49 0.00
N ASN A 405 -19.57 -37.77 0.34
CA ASN A 405 -18.68 -38.78 -0.22
C ASN A 405 -18.56 -38.56 -1.74
N ILE A 406 -17.40 -38.11 -2.20
CA ILE A 406 -17.01 -38.24 -3.60
C ILE A 406 -16.77 -39.73 -3.79
N THR A 407 -17.82 -40.42 -4.21
CA THR A 407 -17.72 -41.78 -4.75
C THR A 407 -16.75 -41.71 -5.93
N HIS A 408 -15.56 -42.23 -5.68
CA HIS A 408 -14.64 -42.71 -6.69
C HIS A 408 -15.43 -43.64 -7.62
N LYS A 409 -15.97 -43.12 -8.73
CA LYS A 409 -16.28 -43.96 -9.89
C LYS A 409 -14.95 -44.30 -10.54
N SER A 410 -14.25 -45.22 -9.87
CA SER A 410 -13.14 -45.96 -10.42
C SER A 410 -13.62 -46.69 -11.67
N THR A 411 -12.85 -46.53 -12.72
CA THR A 411 -12.97 -47.10 -14.06
C THR A 411 -12.82 -48.63 -14.03
N THR A 412 -13.77 -49.36 -13.42
CA THR A 412 -13.71 -50.84 -13.30
C THR A 412 -15.06 -51.54 -13.47
N GLU A 413 -15.97 -51.03 -14.31
CA GLU A 413 -17.22 -51.73 -14.68
C GLU A 413 -17.43 -51.93 -16.18
N ALA A 414 -16.42 -51.63 -17.02
CA ALA A 414 -16.50 -51.82 -18.48
C ALA A 414 -15.94 -53.17 -18.98
N VAL A 415 -15.56 -54.11 -18.09
CA VAL A 415 -14.90 -55.38 -18.50
C VAL A 415 -15.73 -56.64 -18.20
N PHE A 416 -16.96 -56.52 -17.69
CA PHE A 416 -17.86 -57.68 -17.47
C PHE A 416 -19.20 -57.63 -18.23
N ARG A 417 -19.31 -56.80 -19.26
CA ARG A 417 -20.40 -56.87 -20.25
C ARG A 417 -19.86 -56.82 -21.67
N ALA A 418 -19.20 -57.90 -22.06
CA ALA A 418 -19.09 -58.34 -23.44
C ALA A 418 -19.43 -59.85 -23.45
N GLN A 419 -20.73 -60.13 -23.45
CA GLN A 419 -21.28 -61.17 -24.32
C GLN A 419 -21.57 -60.52 -25.67
#